data_AF-A0A1G4I845-F1
#
_entry.id   AF-A0A1G4I845-F1
#
_cell.length_a   1.000
_cell.length_b   1.000
_cell.length_c   1.000
_cell.angle_alpha   90.00
_cell.angle_beta   90.00
_cell.angle_gamma   90.00
#
_symmetry.space_group_name_H-M   'P 1'
#
loop_
_entity.id
_entity.type
_entity.pdbx_description
1 polymer ?
#
loop_
_entity_poly.entity_id
_entity_poly.type
_entity_poly.pdbx_seq_one_letter_code
_entity_poly.pdbx_strand_id
1 'polypeptide(L)'
;MLRGTPVRRASLRYRRPYWMMFLKGVDNWKIYTVIQQPDHQRTEMLYQAWLGGLDRPYTRPKCMANQPLWLSKKRHMLRKERLDGPETPLEKYVLEWHKKFHSFQGTERPTPDDLHTALDLVERPLDLSYALQLLGQCRNLNNIRFAKETFLVFLEACLRVGRRDCAEYALEHAEPLGFWFIDEDHRRYLQGEQTWYKLSPLDNLYYPVEENAKLNEGRKPITRLSPATESPGSGTAISDGEPSTDVEGETTVDDEIAQLEAELAALEREGGGK
;
A
#
# COMPACT_ATOMS: atom_id res chain seq x y z
N MET A 1 -23.23 -36.21 46.16
CA MET A 1 -23.97 -36.48 44.91
C MET A 1 -23.81 -35.29 43.95
N LEU A 2 -22.80 -35.31 43.09
CA LEU A 2 -22.65 -34.33 42.02
C LEU A 2 -23.55 -34.75 40.86
N ARG A 3 -24.77 -34.19 40.80
CA ARG A 3 -25.64 -34.33 39.62
C ARG A 3 -25.02 -33.54 38.48
N GLY A 4 -24.24 -34.22 37.63
CA GLY A 4 -23.81 -33.67 36.35
C GLY A 4 -25.04 -33.40 35.49
N THR A 5 -25.34 -32.13 35.25
CA THR A 5 -26.31 -31.72 34.23
C THR A 5 -25.77 -32.14 32.86
N PRO A 6 -26.45 -33.03 32.11
CA PRO A 6 -26.10 -33.24 30.72
C PRO A 6 -26.48 -31.96 29.98
N VAL A 7 -25.48 -31.15 29.61
CA VAL A 7 -25.66 -30.14 28.58
C VAL A 7 -26.08 -30.91 27.32
N ARG A 8 -27.39 -30.98 27.08
CA ARG A 8 -27.95 -31.51 25.83
C ARG A 8 -27.42 -30.59 24.75
N ARG A 9 -26.34 -31.01 24.09
CA ARG A 9 -25.81 -30.35 22.91
C ARG A 9 -26.93 -30.30 21.89
N ALA A 10 -27.58 -29.14 21.75
CA ALA A 10 -28.70 -28.91 20.84
C ALA A 10 -28.17 -28.91 19.39
N SER A 11 -27.81 -30.10 18.91
CA SER A 11 -27.25 -30.31 17.59
C SER A 11 -28.36 -30.51 16.57
N LEU A 12 -28.20 -29.89 15.41
CA LEU A 12 -29.10 -30.05 14.28
C LEU A 12 -28.80 -31.31 13.44
N ARG A 13 -27.89 -32.19 13.87
CA ARG A 13 -27.43 -33.38 13.11
C ARG A 13 -28.57 -34.21 12.50
N TYR A 14 -29.68 -34.39 13.23
CA TYR A 14 -30.83 -35.20 12.78
C TYR A 14 -32.01 -34.35 12.26
N ARG A 15 -31.85 -33.02 12.16
CA ARG A 15 -32.88 -32.08 11.69
C ARG A 15 -32.59 -31.50 10.31
N ARG A 16 -31.38 -31.69 9.80
CA ARG A 16 -30.91 -31.24 8.49
C ARG A 16 -29.95 -32.26 7.88
N PRO A 17 -29.79 -32.28 6.54
CA PRO A 17 -28.84 -33.14 5.85
C PRO A 17 -27.41 -33.07 6.42
N TYR A 18 -26.68 -34.17 6.34
CA TYR A 18 -25.36 -34.30 6.96
C TYR A 18 -24.32 -33.30 6.44
N TRP A 19 -24.37 -32.96 5.15
CA TRP A 19 -23.45 -31.98 4.55
C TRP A 19 -23.60 -30.55 5.13
N MET A 20 -24.68 -30.29 5.89
CA MET A 20 -24.91 -29.03 6.60
C MET A 20 -24.29 -29.05 8.01
N MET A 21 -23.43 -30.01 8.34
CA MET A 21 -22.72 -30.02 9.62
C MET A 21 -21.89 -28.75 9.79
N PHE A 22 -21.88 -28.16 10.99
CA PHE A 22 -21.23 -26.88 11.29
C PHE A 22 -21.63 -25.67 10.43
N LEU A 23 -22.62 -25.82 9.53
CA LEU A 23 -23.12 -24.72 8.71
C LEU A 23 -23.75 -23.63 9.59
N LYS A 24 -23.22 -22.42 9.43
CA LYS A 24 -23.61 -21.15 10.07
C LYS A 24 -23.50 -20.02 9.03
N GLY A 25 -24.10 -18.85 9.32
CA GLY A 25 -23.97 -17.66 8.46
C GLY A 25 -24.69 -17.75 7.10
N VAL A 26 -25.60 -18.72 6.94
CA VAL A 26 -26.52 -18.77 5.78
C VAL A 26 -27.78 -18.00 6.11
N ASP A 27 -28.41 -17.46 5.07
CA ASP A 27 -29.71 -16.78 5.11
C ASP A 27 -30.81 -17.64 5.76
N ASN A 28 -31.16 -18.76 5.14
CA ASN A 28 -32.12 -19.71 5.66
C ASN A 28 -31.78 -21.13 5.18
N TRP A 29 -31.30 -21.95 6.09
CA TRP A 29 -30.86 -23.31 5.78
C TRP A 29 -32.00 -24.23 5.29
N LYS A 30 -33.26 -23.90 5.56
CA LYS A 30 -34.42 -24.69 5.12
C LYS A 30 -34.58 -24.73 3.60
N ILE A 31 -34.22 -23.64 2.92
CA ILE A 31 -34.28 -23.52 1.46
C ILE A 31 -33.59 -24.72 0.81
N TYR A 32 -32.38 -25.03 1.28
CA TYR A 32 -31.50 -26.04 0.71
C TYR A 32 -31.92 -27.50 0.94
N THR A 33 -32.97 -27.72 1.74
CA THR A 33 -33.53 -29.06 1.97
C THR A 33 -34.62 -29.43 0.96
N VAL A 34 -35.19 -28.46 0.25
CA VAL A 34 -36.33 -28.63 -0.67
C VAL A 34 -36.03 -28.16 -2.10
N ILE A 35 -34.79 -27.76 -2.41
CA ILE A 35 -34.37 -27.29 -3.75
C ILE A 35 -34.69 -28.27 -4.88
N GLN A 36 -34.75 -29.59 -4.61
CA GLN A 36 -35.03 -30.59 -5.63
C GLN A 36 -36.50 -30.66 -6.06
N GLN A 37 -37.40 -29.97 -5.37
CA GLN A 37 -38.78 -29.82 -5.84
C GLN A 37 -38.79 -28.89 -7.06
N PRO A 38 -39.56 -29.19 -8.12
CA PRO A 38 -39.47 -28.48 -9.40
C PRO A 38 -39.71 -26.96 -9.29
N ASP A 39 -40.63 -26.53 -8.43
CA ASP A 39 -40.90 -25.11 -8.19
C ASP A 39 -39.71 -24.37 -7.57
N HIS A 40 -39.07 -25.00 -6.58
CA HIS A 40 -37.89 -24.45 -5.92
C HIS A 40 -36.64 -24.58 -6.79
N GLN A 41 -36.53 -25.61 -7.62
CA GLN A 41 -35.46 -25.76 -8.59
C GLN A 41 -35.53 -24.66 -9.64
N ARG A 42 -36.72 -24.38 -10.18
CA ARG A 42 -36.94 -23.25 -11.10
C ARG A 42 -36.60 -21.92 -10.43
N THR A 43 -37.01 -21.72 -9.18
CA THR A 43 -36.70 -20.50 -8.41
C THR A 43 -35.19 -20.33 -8.23
N GLU A 44 -34.45 -21.41 -7.95
CA GLU A 44 -32.99 -21.37 -7.80
C GLU A 44 -32.32 -20.96 -9.11
N MET A 45 -32.72 -21.55 -10.24
CA MET A 45 -32.17 -21.21 -11.55
C MET A 45 -32.44 -19.74 -11.93
N LEU A 46 -33.65 -19.25 -11.66
CA LEU A 46 -34.01 -17.84 -11.88
C LEU A 46 -33.20 -16.91 -10.97
N TYR A 47 -32.94 -17.31 -9.72
CA TYR A 47 -32.10 -16.54 -8.81
C TYR A 47 -30.65 -16.47 -9.29
N GLN A 48 -30.10 -17.55 -9.86
CA GLN A 48 -28.75 -17.53 -10.42
C GLN A 48 -28.64 -16.63 -11.66
N ALA A 49 -29.69 -16.55 -12.47
CA ALA A 49 -29.78 -15.60 -13.59
C ALA A 49 -29.89 -14.16 -13.08
N TRP A 50 -30.69 -13.90 -12.05
CA TRP A 50 -30.83 -12.58 -11.42
C TRP A 50 -29.51 -12.05 -10.86
N LEU A 51 -28.70 -12.93 -10.24
CA LEU A 51 -27.37 -12.58 -9.73
C LEU A 51 -26.32 -12.35 -10.85
N GLY A 52 -26.63 -12.71 -12.10
CA GLY A 52 -25.72 -12.56 -13.24
C GLY A 52 -24.45 -13.42 -13.16
N GLY A 53 -23.55 -13.17 -14.12
CA GLY A 53 -22.26 -13.86 -14.23
C GLY A 53 -22.33 -15.28 -14.83
N LEU A 54 -23.47 -15.67 -15.38
CA LEU A 54 -23.70 -16.98 -16.00
C LEU A 54 -24.39 -16.78 -17.35
N ASP A 55 -23.89 -17.49 -18.36
CA ASP A 55 -24.35 -17.52 -19.74
C ASP A 55 -25.38 -18.64 -20.01
N ARG A 56 -25.38 -19.66 -19.14
CA ARG A 56 -26.27 -20.83 -19.20
C ARG A 56 -27.10 -20.96 -17.92
N PRO A 57 -28.30 -21.56 -18.01
CA PRO A 57 -29.06 -21.91 -16.82
C PRO A 57 -28.24 -22.83 -15.90
N TYR A 58 -28.21 -22.49 -14.63
CA TYR A 58 -27.35 -23.12 -13.64
C TYR A 58 -28.13 -23.37 -12.35
N THR A 59 -27.89 -24.53 -11.74
CA THR A 59 -28.36 -24.83 -10.38
C THR A 59 -27.17 -25.13 -9.48
N ARG A 60 -27.15 -24.57 -8.27
CA ARG A 60 -26.10 -24.90 -7.29
C ARG A 60 -26.09 -26.41 -6.97
N PRO A 61 -24.94 -27.00 -6.59
CA PRO A 61 -24.88 -28.42 -6.26
C PRO A 61 -25.78 -28.79 -5.08
N LYS A 62 -26.36 -30.00 -5.11
CA LYS A 62 -27.30 -30.50 -4.09
C LYS A 62 -26.76 -30.45 -2.66
N CYS A 63 -25.46 -30.62 -2.49
CA CYS A 63 -24.79 -30.65 -1.18
C CYS A 63 -24.14 -29.30 -0.82
N MET A 64 -24.58 -28.18 -1.41
CA MET A 64 -24.05 -26.85 -1.13
C MET A 64 -25.16 -25.86 -0.78
N ALA A 65 -25.00 -25.20 0.37
CA ALA A 65 -25.86 -24.09 0.76
C ALA A 65 -25.33 -22.77 0.17
N ASN A 66 -24.07 -22.43 0.39
CA ASN A 66 -23.44 -21.25 -0.19
C ASN A 66 -23.14 -21.42 -1.68
N GLN A 67 -22.90 -20.31 -2.37
CA GLN A 67 -22.42 -20.35 -3.76
C GLN A 67 -21.09 -21.11 -3.85
N PRO A 68 -20.86 -21.90 -4.91
CA PRO A 68 -19.56 -22.51 -5.14
C PRO A 68 -18.44 -21.49 -5.22
N LEU A 69 -17.24 -21.93 -4.87
CA LEU A 69 -16.06 -21.05 -4.81
C LEU A 69 -15.77 -20.38 -6.17
N TRP A 70 -15.87 -21.13 -7.26
CA TRP A 70 -15.63 -20.60 -8.61
C TRP A 70 -16.66 -19.53 -9.01
N LEU A 71 -17.93 -19.72 -8.65
CA LEU A 71 -19.02 -18.81 -9.02
C LEU A 71 -19.00 -17.54 -8.18
N SER A 72 -18.75 -17.68 -6.87
CA SER A 72 -18.56 -16.54 -5.96
C SER A 72 -17.32 -15.73 -6.35
N LYS A 73 -16.19 -16.38 -6.69
CA LYS A 73 -15.00 -15.72 -7.24
C LYS A 73 -15.31 -14.97 -8.54
N LYS A 74 -15.97 -15.62 -9.50
CA LYS A 74 -16.37 -14.98 -10.77
C LYS A 74 -17.23 -13.75 -10.55
N ARG A 75 -18.25 -13.83 -9.68
CA ARG A 75 -19.12 -12.69 -9.35
C ARG A 75 -18.39 -11.58 -8.61
N HIS A 76 -17.44 -11.91 -7.74
CA HIS A 76 -16.61 -10.90 -7.08
C HIS A 76 -15.76 -10.14 -8.09
N MET A 77 -15.17 -10.82 -9.07
CA MET A 77 -14.37 -10.19 -10.13
C MET A 77 -15.20 -9.38 -11.12
N LEU A 78 -16.42 -9.83 -11.44
CA LEU A 78 -17.33 -9.10 -12.34
C LEU A 78 -18.06 -7.94 -11.65
N ARG A 79 -17.95 -7.83 -10.32
CA ARG A 79 -18.57 -6.74 -9.58
C ARG A 79 -17.84 -5.46 -9.93
N LYS A 80 -18.55 -4.53 -10.56
CA LYS A 80 -18.05 -3.18 -10.79
C LYS A 80 -17.68 -2.54 -9.45
N GLU A 81 -16.52 -1.89 -9.42
CA GLU A 81 -16.07 -1.15 -8.25
C GLU A 81 -17.07 -0.03 -7.89
N ARG A 82 -17.06 0.40 -6.63
CA ARG A 82 -17.99 1.45 -6.18
C ARG A 82 -17.59 2.84 -6.68
N LEU A 83 -16.30 3.07 -6.84
CA LEU A 83 -15.73 4.29 -7.37
C LEU A 83 -15.55 4.11 -8.88
N ASP A 84 -16.35 4.86 -9.64
CA ASP A 84 -16.33 4.86 -11.10
C ASP A 84 -15.62 6.10 -11.62
N GLY A 85 -14.63 5.94 -12.50
CA GLY A 85 -13.92 7.05 -13.15
C GLY A 85 -12.98 7.81 -12.21
N PRO A 86 -11.88 7.19 -11.76
CA PRO A 86 -10.95 7.82 -10.82
C PRO A 86 -10.27 9.05 -11.45
N GLU A 87 -10.38 10.19 -10.77
CA GLU A 87 -9.80 11.46 -11.20
C GLU A 87 -8.34 11.55 -10.77
N THR A 88 -8.07 11.31 -9.49
CA THR A 88 -6.74 11.47 -8.90
C THR A 88 -5.89 10.20 -9.03
N PRO A 89 -4.55 10.33 -9.04
CA PRO A 89 -3.65 9.18 -8.97
C PRO A 89 -3.91 8.30 -7.74
N LEU A 90 -4.26 8.92 -6.60
CA LEU A 90 -4.60 8.20 -5.38
C LEU A 90 -5.85 7.33 -5.55
N GLU A 91 -6.90 7.83 -6.20
CA GLU A 91 -8.10 7.04 -6.47
C GLU A 91 -7.81 5.83 -7.36
N LYS A 92 -6.93 5.98 -8.36
CA LYS A 92 -6.46 4.85 -9.18
C LYS A 92 -5.74 3.83 -8.30
N TYR A 93 -4.86 4.29 -7.41
CA TYR A 93 -4.15 3.43 -6.47
C TYR A 93 -5.10 2.72 -5.48
N VAL A 94 -6.19 3.36 -5.04
CA VAL A 94 -7.23 2.73 -4.22
C VAL A 94 -7.89 1.58 -4.97
N LEU A 95 -8.18 1.73 -6.28
CA LEU A 95 -8.73 0.63 -7.08
C LEU A 95 -7.73 -0.53 -7.22
N GLU A 96 -6.44 -0.24 -7.39
CA GLU A 96 -5.37 -1.25 -7.41
C GLU A 96 -5.24 -1.96 -6.06
N TRP A 97 -5.32 -1.22 -4.96
CA TRP A 97 -5.35 -1.74 -3.60
C TRP A 97 -6.49 -2.73 -3.41
N HIS A 98 -7.69 -2.39 -3.88
CA HIS A 98 -8.85 -3.29 -3.81
C HIS A 98 -8.68 -4.56 -4.66
N LYS A 99 -8.04 -4.45 -5.84
CA LYS A 99 -7.78 -5.62 -6.70
C LYS A 99 -6.74 -6.57 -6.11
N LYS A 100 -5.71 -6.03 -5.46
CA LYS A 100 -4.62 -6.78 -4.83
C LYS A 100 -5.09 -7.34 -3.47
N PHE A 101 -5.32 -6.45 -2.51
CA PHE A 101 -5.52 -6.81 -1.10
C PHE A 101 -6.96 -7.15 -0.70
N HIS A 102 -7.97 -6.74 -1.49
CA HIS A 102 -9.38 -7.10 -1.27
C HIS A 102 -9.90 -8.09 -2.31
N SER A 103 -9.03 -8.95 -2.83
CA SER A 103 -9.40 -10.02 -3.74
C SER A 103 -10.18 -11.14 -3.05
N PHE A 104 -10.99 -11.89 -3.81
CA PHE A 104 -11.83 -12.95 -3.25
C PHE A 104 -10.97 -14.13 -2.74
N GLN A 105 -10.96 -14.32 -1.42
CA GLN A 105 -10.06 -15.26 -0.72
C GLN A 105 -8.58 -14.91 -0.94
N GLY A 106 -8.27 -13.61 -1.02
CA GLY A 106 -6.90 -13.11 -1.06
C GLY A 106 -6.13 -13.50 0.20
N THR A 107 -4.87 -13.91 0.01
CA THR A 107 -3.95 -14.29 1.09
C THR A 107 -2.87 -13.25 1.35
N GLU A 108 -2.57 -12.41 0.36
CA GLU A 108 -1.57 -11.36 0.48
C GLU A 108 -2.03 -10.25 1.42
N ARG A 109 -1.13 -9.80 2.28
CA ARG A 109 -1.35 -8.70 3.22
C ARG A 109 -0.64 -7.46 2.69
N PRO A 110 -1.18 -6.25 2.90
CA PRO A 110 -0.48 -5.03 2.56
C PRO A 110 0.85 -4.87 3.32
N THR A 111 1.74 -4.08 2.73
CA THR A 111 3.04 -3.70 3.32
C THR A 111 2.97 -2.25 3.82
N PRO A 112 3.78 -1.86 4.83
CA PRO A 112 3.92 -0.45 5.20
C PRO A 112 4.31 0.45 4.02
N ASP A 113 5.13 -0.05 3.09
CA ASP A 113 5.57 0.71 1.91
C ASP A 113 4.42 0.97 0.92
N ASP A 114 3.49 0.02 0.78
CA ASP A 114 2.26 0.21 -0.01
C ASP A 114 1.41 1.35 0.62
N LEU A 115 1.39 1.44 1.95
CA LEU A 115 0.71 2.53 2.67
C LEU A 115 1.44 3.87 2.50
N HIS A 116 2.76 3.88 2.50
CA HIS A 116 3.54 5.11 2.24
C HIS A 116 3.25 5.62 0.83
N THR A 117 3.21 4.72 -0.16
CA THR A 117 2.84 5.05 -1.55
C THR A 117 1.45 5.70 -1.60
N ALA A 118 0.46 5.16 -0.87
CA ALA A 118 -0.86 5.78 -0.79
C ALA A 118 -0.81 7.18 -0.15
N LEU A 119 -0.05 7.37 0.93
CA LEU A 119 0.05 8.66 1.62
C LEU A 119 0.82 9.70 0.78
N ASP A 120 1.77 9.26 -0.04
CA ASP A 120 2.54 10.14 -0.92
C ASP A 120 1.75 10.66 -2.11
N LEU A 121 0.65 10.01 -2.49
CA LEU A 121 -0.24 10.45 -3.57
C LEU A 121 -1.34 11.42 -3.10
N VAL A 122 -1.31 11.86 -1.84
CA VAL A 122 -2.32 12.77 -1.29
C VAL A 122 -2.12 14.19 -1.81
N GLU A 123 -3.08 14.67 -2.61
CA GLU A 123 -3.09 16.03 -3.18
C GLU A 123 -4.25 16.86 -2.63
N ARG A 124 -5.48 16.31 -2.64
CA ARG A 124 -6.70 17.00 -2.18
C ARG A 124 -7.18 16.47 -0.81
N PRO A 125 -7.96 17.24 -0.03
CA PRO A 125 -8.45 16.78 1.28
C PRO A 125 -9.33 15.52 1.22
N LEU A 126 -9.98 15.25 0.08
CA LEU A 126 -10.71 14.00 -0.12
C LEU A 126 -9.78 12.79 -0.18
N ASP A 127 -8.61 12.95 -0.80
CA ASP A 127 -7.61 11.88 -0.94
C ASP A 127 -7.07 11.47 0.43
N LEU A 128 -6.92 12.42 1.36
CA LEU A 128 -6.55 12.13 2.74
C LEU A 128 -7.58 11.18 3.38
N SER A 129 -8.88 11.36 3.13
CA SER A 129 -9.90 10.46 3.68
C SER A 129 -9.76 9.03 3.16
N TYR A 130 -9.45 8.85 1.86
CA TYR A 130 -9.15 7.54 1.30
C TYR A 130 -7.89 6.94 1.92
N ALA A 131 -6.80 7.70 2.00
CA ALA A 131 -5.54 7.24 2.57
C ALA A 131 -5.67 6.83 4.05
N LEU A 132 -6.41 7.60 4.86
CA LEU A 132 -6.64 7.27 6.27
C LEU A 132 -7.55 6.06 6.46
N GLN A 133 -8.48 5.80 5.54
CA GLN A 133 -9.24 4.55 5.55
C GLN A 133 -8.33 3.35 5.26
N LEU A 134 -7.37 3.47 4.32
CA LEU A 134 -6.37 2.44 4.07
C LEU A 134 -5.47 2.21 5.29
N LEU A 135 -5.04 3.28 5.97
CA LEU A 135 -4.30 3.19 7.23
C LEU A 135 -5.10 2.44 8.30
N GLY A 136 -6.40 2.75 8.45
CA GLY A 136 -7.31 2.06 9.36
C GLY A 136 -7.48 0.58 9.02
N GLN A 137 -7.52 0.22 7.73
CA GLN A 137 -7.52 -1.18 7.30
C GLN A 137 -6.21 -1.88 7.63
N CYS A 138 -5.07 -1.22 7.44
CA CYS A 138 -3.76 -1.79 7.79
C CYS A 138 -3.66 -2.10 9.28
N ARG A 139 -4.15 -1.19 10.15
CA ARG A 139 -4.15 -1.40 11.60
C ARG A 139 -5.18 -2.42 12.07
N ASN A 140 -6.45 -2.25 11.68
CA ASN A 140 -7.56 -2.99 12.27
C ASN A 140 -7.87 -4.32 11.56
N LEU A 141 -7.86 -4.32 10.22
CA LEU A 141 -8.22 -5.50 9.44
C LEU A 141 -7.02 -6.42 9.22
N ASN A 142 -5.90 -5.83 8.79
CA ASN A 142 -4.70 -6.58 8.42
C ASN A 142 -3.71 -6.76 9.58
N ASN A 143 -3.91 -6.04 10.70
CA ASN A 143 -3.05 -6.06 11.89
C ASN A 143 -1.55 -5.98 11.54
N ILE A 144 -1.19 -4.97 10.74
CA ILE A 144 0.18 -4.70 10.31
C ILE A 144 0.85 -3.77 11.32
N ARG A 145 2.09 -4.10 11.69
CA ARG A 145 2.96 -3.18 12.43
C ARG A 145 3.57 -2.19 11.44
N PHE A 146 3.43 -0.91 11.72
CA PHE A 146 3.98 0.14 10.87
C PHE A 146 5.51 0.26 10.97
N ALA A 147 6.11 0.84 9.93
CA ALA A 147 7.53 1.16 9.90
C ALA A 147 7.83 2.42 10.75
N LYS A 148 9.12 2.66 11.03
CA LYS A 148 9.57 3.73 11.94
C LYS A 148 9.19 5.12 11.40
N GLU A 149 9.32 5.29 10.10
CA GLU A 149 9.09 6.50 9.32
C GLU A 149 7.63 6.73 8.94
N THR A 150 6.72 5.80 9.28
CA THR A 150 5.31 5.90 8.86
C THR A 150 4.63 7.15 9.41
N PHE A 151 5.01 7.60 10.61
CA PHE A 151 4.48 8.83 11.19
C PHE A 151 4.93 10.08 10.42
N LEU A 152 6.17 10.09 9.91
CA LEU A 152 6.69 11.20 9.10
C LEU A 152 5.90 11.34 7.79
N VAL A 153 5.71 10.24 7.06
CA VAL A 153 4.94 10.25 5.80
C VAL A 153 3.48 10.66 6.05
N PHE A 154 2.88 10.18 7.13
CA PHE A 154 1.54 10.59 7.54
C PHE A 154 1.44 12.09 7.88
N LEU A 155 2.41 12.63 8.62
CA LEU A 155 2.47 14.04 8.98
C LEU A 155 2.56 14.91 7.72
N GLU A 156 3.46 14.56 6.80
CA GLU A 156 3.61 15.28 5.54
C GLU A 156 2.34 15.24 4.69
N ALA A 157 1.69 14.08 4.59
CA ALA A 157 0.42 13.95 3.87
C ALA A 157 -0.68 14.86 4.46
N CYS A 158 -0.75 14.98 5.78
CA CYS A 158 -1.70 15.89 6.45
C CYS A 158 -1.38 17.37 6.20
N LEU A 159 -0.08 17.73 6.17
CA LEU A 159 0.36 19.09 5.93
C LEU A 159 0.13 19.54 4.47
N ARG A 160 0.27 18.64 3.48
CA ARG A 160 -0.02 18.93 2.06
C ARG A 160 -1.44 19.46 1.84
N VAL A 161 -2.40 18.91 2.58
CA VAL A 161 -3.82 19.31 2.50
C VAL A 161 -4.23 20.35 3.56
N GLY A 162 -3.28 20.85 4.36
CA GLY A 162 -3.53 21.84 5.40
C GLY A 162 -4.36 21.32 6.59
N ARG A 163 -4.35 20.01 6.86
CA ARG A 163 -5.12 19.36 7.95
C ARG A 163 -4.23 19.03 9.14
N ARG A 164 -3.78 20.07 9.83
CA ARG A 164 -2.96 19.96 11.06
C ARG A 164 -3.71 19.31 12.21
N ASP A 165 -5.02 19.51 12.28
CA ASP A 165 -5.94 18.90 13.25
C ASP A 165 -5.81 17.37 13.31
N CYS A 166 -5.72 16.72 12.16
CA CYS A 166 -5.56 15.27 12.08
C CYS A 166 -4.20 14.78 12.63
N ALA A 167 -3.14 15.57 12.44
CA ALA A 167 -1.81 15.24 12.91
C ALA A 167 -1.68 15.39 14.43
N GLU A 168 -2.27 16.43 15.01
CA GLU A 168 -2.34 16.63 16.47
C GLU A 168 -3.15 15.51 17.14
N TYR A 169 -4.29 15.12 16.56
CA TYR A 169 -5.09 13.99 17.05
C TYR A 169 -4.29 12.68 17.09
N ALA A 170 -3.41 12.47 16.10
CA ALA A 170 -2.56 11.28 16.05
C ALA A 170 -1.49 11.24 17.13
N LEU A 171 -1.08 12.38 17.70
CA LEU A 171 -0.16 12.41 18.84
C LEU A 171 -0.83 11.90 20.12
N GLU A 172 -2.05 12.36 20.38
CA GLU A 172 -2.81 11.94 21.55
C GLU A 172 -3.16 10.44 21.50
N HIS A 173 -3.37 9.91 20.29
CA HIS A 173 -3.85 8.55 20.04
C HIS A 173 -2.88 7.69 19.21
N ALA A 174 -1.57 7.87 19.40
CA ALA A 174 -0.52 7.21 18.61
C ALA A 174 -0.60 5.67 18.67
N GLU A 175 -0.69 5.11 19.89
CA GLU A 175 -0.76 3.66 20.13
C GLU A 175 -2.02 3.00 19.52
N PRO A 176 -3.24 3.55 19.71
CA PRO A 176 -4.44 3.08 19.02
C PRO A 176 -4.29 3.05 17.49
N LEU A 177 -3.75 4.12 16.90
CA LEU A 177 -3.55 4.22 15.45
C LEU A 177 -2.45 3.29 14.94
N GLY A 178 -1.49 2.90 15.81
CA GLY A 178 -0.42 1.96 15.50
C GLY A 178 0.95 2.61 15.27
N PHE A 179 1.08 3.91 15.54
CA PHE A 179 2.35 4.63 15.50
C PHE A 179 3.16 4.31 16.77
N TRP A 180 4.04 3.32 16.68
CA TRP A 180 4.90 2.91 17.81
C TRP A 180 6.14 3.80 17.98
N PHE A 181 6.50 4.58 16.95
CA PHE A 181 7.64 5.48 16.98
C PHE A 181 7.23 6.83 16.40
N ILE A 182 7.51 7.89 17.17
CA ILE A 182 7.29 9.28 16.81
C ILE A 182 8.50 10.05 17.31
N ASP A 183 9.23 10.70 16.40
CA ASP A 183 10.36 11.56 16.76
C ASP A 183 9.92 12.75 17.62
N GLU A 184 10.78 13.17 18.53
CA GLU A 184 10.47 14.23 19.48
C GLU A 184 10.31 15.59 18.78
N ASP A 185 11.04 15.84 17.69
CA ASP A 185 10.92 17.06 16.90
C ASP A 185 9.52 17.18 16.27
N HIS A 186 8.95 16.06 15.80
CA HIS A 186 7.57 16.04 15.30
C HIS A 186 6.54 16.35 16.39
N ARG A 187 6.77 15.88 17.63
CA ARG A 187 5.89 16.16 18.78
C ARG A 187 5.90 17.63 19.13
N ARG A 188 7.10 18.21 19.28
CA ARG A 188 7.29 19.62 19.60
C ARG A 188 6.70 20.53 18.53
N TYR A 189 6.84 20.17 17.26
CA TYR A 189 6.24 20.92 16.15
C TYR A 189 4.71 21.01 16.26
N LEU A 190 4.07 19.86 16.47
CA LEU A 190 2.61 19.77 16.54
C LEU A 190 2.05 20.40 17.82
N GLN A 191 2.77 20.31 18.93
CA GLN A 191 2.42 20.97 20.19
C GLN A 191 2.70 22.48 20.18
N GLY A 192 3.45 22.98 19.19
CA GLY A 192 3.80 24.39 19.05
C GLY A 192 5.02 24.83 19.87
N GLU A 193 5.76 23.89 20.47
CA GLU A 193 7.05 24.17 21.13
C GLU A 193 8.15 24.48 20.11
N GLN A 194 8.09 23.84 18.94
CA GLN A 194 8.95 24.09 17.79
C GLN A 194 8.12 24.53 16.58
N THR A 195 8.75 25.28 15.67
CA THR A 195 8.11 25.79 14.46
C THR A 195 8.43 24.99 13.20
N TRP A 196 9.33 24.00 13.29
CA TRP A 196 9.73 23.12 12.20
C TRP A 196 9.64 21.65 12.63
N TYR A 197 9.40 20.74 11.67
CA TYR A 197 9.29 19.30 11.94
C TYR A 197 10.42 18.47 11.33
N LYS A 198 11.06 18.93 10.25
CA LYS A 198 12.22 18.24 9.67
C LYS A 198 13.26 19.22 9.15
N LEU A 199 14.52 18.76 9.18
CA LEU A 199 15.64 19.39 8.49
C LEU A 199 15.94 18.56 7.23
N SER A 200 15.77 19.16 6.05
CA SER A 200 16.04 18.49 4.77
C SER A 200 17.53 18.18 4.66
N PRO A 201 17.94 16.91 4.54
CA PRO A 201 19.37 16.58 4.37
C PRO A 201 19.95 17.10 3.05
N LEU A 202 19.11 17.19 2.01
CA LEU A 202 19.52 17.59 0.67
C LEU A 202 19.65 19.11 0.56
N ASP A 203 18.65 19.84 1.05
CA ASP A 203 18.58 21.29 0.89
C ASP A 203 19.07 22.05 2.13
N ASN A 204 19.33 21.33 3.22
CA ASN A 204 19.77 21.87 4.51
C ASN A 204 18.80 22.92 5.10
N LEU A 205 17.51 22.83 4.77
CA LEU A 205 16.47 23.78 5.13
C LEU A 205 15.45 23.20 6.12
N TYR A 206 14.79 24.06 6.90
CA TYR A 206 13.73 23.67 7.83
C TYR A 206 12.38 23.67 7.12
N TYR A 207 11.59 22.61 7.29
CA TYR A 207 10.21 22.57 6.82
C TYR A 207 9.24 22.78 8.00
N PRO A 208 8.11 23.51 7.79
CA PRO A 208 7.58 23.99 6.51
C PRO A 208 8.28 25.27 5.98
N VAL A 209 8.10 25.58 4.68
CA VAL A 209 8.89 26.59 3.96
C VAL A 209 8.64 28.01 4.48
N GLU A 210 7.46 28.29 5.05
CA GLU A 210 7.15 29.59 5.64
C GLU A 210 8.12 29.94 6.79
N GLU A 211 8.52 28.95 7.58
CA GLU A 211 9.41 29.15 8.72
C GLU A 211 10.89 29.18 8.31
N ASN A 212 11.23 28.56 7.16
CA ASN A 212 12.56 28.57 6.59
C ASN A 212 13.09 30.00 6.37
N ALA A 213 12.21 30.90 5.89
CA ALA A 213 12.55 32.30 5.64
C ALA A 213 13.05 33.02 6.90
N LYS A 214 12.53 32.65 8.08
CA LYS A 214 12.87 33.31 9.34
C LYS A 214 14.10 32.70 10.02
N LEU A 215 14.28 31.38 9.89
CA LEU A 215 15.33 30.65 10.60
C LEU A 215 16.63 30.50 9.80
N ASN A 216 16.58 30.47 8.47
CA ASN A 216 17.74 30.17 7.63
C ASN A 216 18.31 31.37 6.84
N GLU A 217 17.86 32.61 7.08
CA GLU A 217 18.48 33.82 6.51
C GLU A 217 19.98 33.95 6.84
N GLY A 218 20.49 33.26 7.86
CA GLY A 218 21.90 33.23 8.25
C GLY A 218 22.71 31.98 7.85
N ARG A 219 22.12 30.99 7.16
CA ARG A 219 22.75 29.67 6.97
C ARG A 219 23.44 29.57 5.61
N LYS A 220 24.77 29.46 5.61
CA LYS A 220 25.57 29.23 4.39
C LYS A 220 25.28 27.83 3.83
N PRO A 221 25.18 27.68 2.49
CA PRO A 221 25.06 26.36 1.88
C PRO A 221 26.26 25.50 2.28
N ILE A 222 26.04 24.18 2.38
CA ILE A 222 27.13 23.22 2.59
C ILE A 222 28.08 23.40 1.40
N THR A 223 29.27 23.92 1.66
CA THR A 223 30.39 23.81 0.73
C THR A 223 30.58 22.33 0.49
N ARG A 224 30.24 21.85 -0.71
CA ARG A 224 30.60 20.49 -1.14
C ARG A 224 32.12 20.38 -0.99
N LEU A 225 32.56 19.74 0.09
CA LEU A 225 33.96 19.38 0.24
C LEU A 225 34.22 18.31 -0.80
N SER A 226 34.89 18.69 -1.90
CA SER A 226 35.62 17.77 -2.75
C SER A 226 36.47 16.85 -1.85
N PRO A 227 36.61 15.56 -2.18
CA PRO A 227 37.39 14.65 -1.36
C PRO A 227 38.83 15.16 -1.32
N ALA A 228 39.25 15.63 -0.15
CA ALA A 228 40.61 16.06 0.09
C ALA A 228 41.51 14.83 0.01
N THR A 229 42.37 14.82 -1.00
CA THR A 229 43.50 13.93 -1.18
C THR A 229 44.41 14.02 0.05
N GLU A 230 44.25 13.08 0.98
CA GLU A 230 45.20 12.90 2.08
C GLU A 230 46.30 11.92 1.65
N SER A 231 47.47 12.46 1.31
CA SER A 231 48.78 11.83 1.50
C SER A 231 49.87 12.88 1.19
N PRO A 232 50.92 13.00 2.02
CA PRO A 232 52.05 12.07 1.86
C PRO A 232 52.86 11.69 3.12
N GLY A 233 53.47 10.50 3.02
CA GLY A 233 54.73 10.09 3.68
C GLY A 233 54.55 9.08 4.82
N SER A 234 55.29 7.96 4.92
CA SER A 234 56.44 7.43 4.19
C SER A 234 56.65 5.98 4.68
N GLY A 235 57.01 5.04 3.80
CA GLY A 235 57.24 3.64 4.18
C GLY A 235 57.57 2.73 3.00
N THR A 236 58.82 2.81 2.55
CA THR A 236 59.45 2.09 1.44
C THR A 236 59.54 0.56 1.62
N ALA A 237 59.31 -0.20 0.53
CA ALA A 237 60.00 -1.43 0.06
C ALA A 237 59.00 -2.48 -0.49
N ILE A 238 59.14 -3.23 -1.61
CA ILE A 238 60.16 -3.49 -2.65
C ILE A 238 59.45 -4.35 -3.76
N SER A 239 59.87 -4.24 -5.04
CA SER A 239 59.85 -5.25 -6.16
C SER A 239 58.49 -5.75 -6.69
N ASP A 240 58.23 -5.95 -8.00
CA ASP A 240 58.92 -5.79 -9.29
C ASP A 240 57.84 -5.93 -10.39
N GLY A 241 57.97 -5.22 -11.52
CA GLY A 241 57.22 -5.52 -12.76
C GLY A 241 56.82 -4.31 -13.61
N GLU A 242 57.77 -3.72 -14.34
CA GLU A 242 57.55 -2.86 -15.53
C GLU A 242 57.19 -3.70 -16.77
N PRO A 243 56.85 -3.11 -17.94
CA PRO A 243 56.12 -1.86 -18.24
C PRO A 243 54.94 -2.12 -19.22
N SER A 244 53.97 -1.23 -19.44
CA SER A 244 54.02 -0.23 -20.53
C SER A 244 52.60 0.35 -20.76
N THR A 245 52.54 1.66 -21.06
CA THR A 245 51.60 2.36 -21.99
C THR A 245 50.09 2.04 -21.88
N ASP A 246 49.17 2.95 -21.58
CA ASP A 246 49.01 4.30 -22.14
C ASP A 246 48.16 5.21 -21.24
N VAL A 247 48.32 6.50 -21.49
CA VAL A 247 47.65 7.63 -20.85
C VAL A 247 46.18 7.67 -21.28
N GLU A 248 45.25 7.28 -20.40
CA GLU A 248 43.85 7.68 -20.53
C GLU A 248 43.65 8.98 -19.72
N GLY A 249 43.60 10.09 -20.45
CA GLY A 249 43.22 11.38 -19.91
C GLY A 249 41.77 11.34 -19.43
N GLU A 250 41.51 12.00 -18.31
CA GLU A 250 40.17 12.25 -17.78
C GLU A 250 39.28 12.86 -18.88
N THR A 251 38.43 12.04 -19.48
CA THR A 251 37.32 12.50 -20.31
C THR A 251 36.35 13.21 -19.39
N THR A 252 36.15 14.50 -19.62
CA THR A 252 35.18 15.26 -18.83
C THR A 252 33.79 14.75 -19.17
N VAL A 253 32.83 14.91 -18.24
CA VAL A 253 31.43 14.47 -18.44
C VAL A 253 30.83 15.02 -19.74
N ASP A 254 31.31 16.19 -20.18
CA ASP A 254 30.90 16.81 -21.44
C ASP A 254 31.42 16.05 -22.68
N ASP A 255 32.57 15.38 -22.60
CA ASP A 255 33.11 14.53 -23.67
C ASP A 255 32.32 13.21 -23.80
N GLU A 256 31.88 12.64 -22.67
CA GLU A 256 31.00 11.46 -22.65
C GLU A 256 29.61 11.78 -23.22
N ILE A 257 29.07 12.97 -22.91
CA ILE A 257 27.81 13.44 -23.48
C ILE A 257 27.93 13.61 -25.00
N ALA A 258 29.01 14.23 -25.48
CA ALA A 258 29.24 14.40 -26.91
C ALA A 258 29.40 13.05 -27.64
N GLN A 259 30.01 12.06 -26.99
CA GLN A 259 30.17 10.71 -27.53
C GLN A 259 28.82 9.97 -27.61
N LEU A 260 27.98 10.08 -26.58
CA LEU A 260 26.64 9.46 -26.54
C LEU A 260 25.66 10.12 -27.53
N GLU A 261 25.75 11.44 -27.73
CA GLU A 261 24.98 12.14 -28.77
C GLU A 261 25.40 11.72 -30.18
N ALA A 262 26.70 11.49 -30.41
CA ALA A 262 27.20 10.98 -31.68
C ALA A 262 26.76 9.53 -31.96
N GLU A 263 26.70 8.69 -30.91
CA GLU A 263 26.24 7.31 -31.01
C GLU A 263 24.73 7.22 -31.28
N LEU A 264 23.91 8.07 -30.63
CA LEU A 264 22.48 8.20 -30.92
C LEU A 264 22.23 8.67 -32.36
N ALA A 265 23.00 9.65 -32.84
CA ALA A 265 22.89 10.13 -34.22
C ALA A 265 23.31 9.06 -35.26
N ALA A 266 24.22 8.15 -34.91
CA ALA A 266 24.59 7.01 -35.76
C ALA A 266 23.47 5.96 -35.80
N LEU A 267 22.85 5.64 -34.65
CA LEU A 267 21.74 4.70 -34.55
C LEU A 267 20.47 5.21 -35.25
N GLU A 268 20.20 6.52 -35.25
CA GLU A 268 19.09 7.09 -36.01
C GLU A 268 19.30 7.00 -37.54
N ARG A 269 20.55 7.04 -38.02
CA ARG A 269 20.85 6.81 -39.44
C ARG A 269 20.69 5.35 -39.84
N GLU A 270 20.98 4.41 -38.94
CA GLU A 270 20.79 2.99 -39.19
C GLU A 270 19.33 2.54 -39.05
N GLY A 271 18.57 3.14 -38.12
CA GLY A 271 17.14 2.85 -37.92
C GLY A 271 16.17 3.59 -38.85
N GLY A 272 16.65 4.57 -39.62
CA GLY A 272 15.86 5.37 -40.57
C GLY A 272 15.93 4.91 -42.04
N GLY A 273 16.54 3.77 -42.33
CA GLY A 273 16.57 3.16 -43.65
C GLY A 273 15.34 2.29 -43.91
N LYS A 274 14.59 2.62 -44.97
CA LYS A 274 13.43 1.87 -45.51
C LYS A 274 13.53 0.34 -45.44
#